data_AF-A0A924RZX8-F1
#
_entry.id   AF-A0A924RZX8-F1
#
_cell.length_a   1.000
_cell.length_b   1.000
_cell.length_c   1.000
_cell.angle_alpha   90.00
_cell.angle_beta   90.00
_cell.angle_gamma   90.00
#
_symmetry.space_group_name_H-M   'P 1'
#
loop_
_entity.id
_entity.type
_entity.pdbx_description
1 polymer ?
#
loop_
_entity_poly.entity_id
_entity_poly.type
_entity_poly.pdbx_seq_one_letter_code
_entity_poly.pdbx_strand_id
1 'polypeptide(L)'
;MFLIALVIALIFAVVPVMIAARIVGARRTGFGSSLLAIIVSLLIVGIAVRLLHGLGLLSFFIAPVGYMLILDTTYLRALGIVLLQYVISVLVAIVLAALLFGGVMHGIERLRHETPLQLDGPSQSV
;
A
#
# COMPACT_ATOMS: atom_id res chain seq x y z
N MET A 1 6.87 18.36 -4.28
CA MET A 1 6.44 17.41 -3.22
C MET A 1 5.31 16.49 -3.69
N PHE A 2 4.22 17.01 -4.25
CA PHE A 2 3.09 16.20 -4.75
C PHE A 2 3.49 15.11 -5.76
N LEU A 3 4.31 15.46 -6.76
CA LEU A 3 4.76 14.53 -7.80
C LEU A 3 5.59 13.36 -7.24
N ILE A 4 6.42 13.63 -6.22
CA ILE A 4 7.23 12.61 -5.55
C ILE A 4 6.32 11.65 -4.76
N ALA A 5 5.36 12.20 -4.01
CA ALA A 5 4.40 11.39 -3.26
C ALA A 5 3.55 10.50 -4.17
N LEU A 6 3.14 11.02 -5.34
CA LEU A 6 2.40 10.26 -6.35
C LEU A 6 3.22 9.08 -6.88
N VAL A 7 4.48 9.31 -7.25
CA VAL A 7 5.37 8.25 -7.75
C VAL A 7 5.61 7.18 -6.68
N ILE A 8 5.82 7.59 -5.42
CA ILE A 8 5.98 6.66 -4.31
C ILE A 8 4.71 5.82 -4.13
N ALA A 9 3.53 6.44 -4.09
CA ALA A 9 2.25 5.73 -3.98
C ALA A 9 2.05 4.73 -5.13
N LEU A 10 2.41 5.12 -6.36
CA LEU A 10 2.33 4.25 -7.53
C LEU A 10 3.23 3.02 -7.39
N ILE A 11 4.48 3.21 -6.94
CA ILE A 11 5.42 2.12 -6.70
C ILE A 11 4.88 1.18 -5.62
N PHE A 12 4.39 1.72 -4.50
CA PHE A 12 3.82 0.90 -3.42
C PHE A 12 2.55 0.14 -3.83
N ALA A 13 1.78 0.65 -4.78
CA ALA A 13 0.62 -0.06 -5.32
C ALA A 13 1.02 -1.16 -6.31
N VAL A 14 1.95 -0.86 -7.23
CA VAL A 14 2.29 -1.74 -8.35
C VAL A 14 3.26 -2.85 -7.96
N VAL A 15 4.24 -2.57 -7.10
CA VAL A 15 5.30 -3.52 -6.73
C VAL A 15 4.75 -4.79 -6.07
N PRO A 16 3.83 -4.73 -5.09
CA PRO A 16 3.24 -5.92 -4.49
C PRO A 16 2.50 -6.80 -5.52
N VAL A 17 1.75 -6.17 -6.44
CA VAL A 17 1.07 -6.87 -7.53
C VAL A 17 2.06 -7.56 -8.46
N MET A 18 3.14 -6.87 -8.80
CA MET A 18 4.19 -7.40 -9.67
C MET A 18 4.90 -8.59 -9.03
N ILE A 19 5.21 -8.52 -7.73
CA ILE A 19 5.79 -9.64 -6.97
C ILE A 19 4.79 -10.81 -6.93
N ALA A 20 3.53 -10.55 -6.59
CA ALA A 20 2.48 -11.57 -6.54
C ALA A 20 2.28 -12.26 -7.90
N ALA A 21 2.21 -11.50 -9.00
CA ALA A 21 2.07 -12.01 -10.35
C ALA A 21 3.26 -12.88 -10.77
N ARG A 22 4.49 -12.51 -10.35
CA ARG A 22 5.69 -13.32 -10.60
C ARG A 22 5.66 -14.63 -9.83
N ILE A 23 5.28 -14.60 -8.56
CA ILE A 23 5.22 -15.80 -7.71
C ILE A 23 4.18 -16.79 -8.25
N VAL A 24 3.03 -16.29 -8.72
CA VAL A 24 1.95 -17.12 -9.25
C VAL A 24 2.20 -17.59 -10.70
N GLY A 25 3.27 -17.12 -11.35
CA GLY A 25 3.62 -17.52 -12.72
C GLY A 25 2.67 -16.95 -13.76
N ALA A 26 2.33 -15.66 -13.63
CA ALA A 26 1.58 -14.93 -14.65
C ALA A 26 2.41 -14.74 -15.93
N ARG A 27 1.74 -14.68 -17.08
CA ARG A 27 2.42 -14.55 -18.38
C ARG A 27 3.02 -13.15 -18.59
N ARG A 28 2.35 -12.13 -18.06
CA ARG A 28 2.74 -10.72 -18.19
C ARG A 28 3.02 -10.08 -16.83
N THR A 29 4.27 -10.11 -16.38
CA THR A 29 4.67 -9.60 -15.04
C THR A 29 5.42 -8.26 -15.09
N GLY A 30 5.21 -7.46 -16.14
CA GLY A 30 5.84 -6.16 -16.30
C GLY A 30 5.22 -5.09 -15.40
N PHE A 31 5.91 -3.98 -15.20
CA PHE A 31 5.38 -2.83 -14.46
C PHE A 31 4.13 -2.26 -15.14
N GLY A 32 4.19 -2.06 -16.46
CA GLY A 32 3.06 -1.55 -17.24
C GLY A 32 1.86 -2.49 -17.26
N SER A 33 2.07 -3.80 -17.37
CA SER A 33 0.97 -4.78 -17.33
C SER A 33 0.34 -4.85 -15.94
N SER A 34 1.14 -4.76 -14.88
CA SER A 34 0.65 -4.77 -13.50
C SER A 34 -0.14 -3.50 -13.18
N LEU A 35 0.34 -2.33 -13.63
CA LEU A 35 -0.38 -1.07 -13.48
C LEU A 35 -1.73 -1.10 -14.20
N LEU A 36 -1.74 -1.55 -15.46
CA LEU A 36 -2.95 -1.65 -16.26
C LEU A 36 -3.93 -2.65 -15.65
N ALA A 37 -3.43 -3.76 -15.08
CA ALA A 37 -4.24 -4.74 -14.38
C ALA A 37 -4.93 -4.16 -13.14
N ILE A 38 -4.22 -3.33 -12.35
CA ILE A 38 -4.79 -2.62 -11.21
C ILE A 38 -5.90 -1.67 -11.67
N ILE A 39 -5.64 -0.86 -12.70
CA ILE A 39 -6.62 0.09 -13.23
C ILE A 39 -7.89 -0.63 -13.69
N VAL A 40 -7.73 -1.70 -14.48
CA VAL A 40 -8.86 -2.48 -14.99
C VAL A 40 -9.60 -3.19 -13.86
N SER A 41 -8.89 -3.78 -12.90
CA SER A 41 -9.49 -4.40 -11.71
C SER A 41 -10.32 -3.38 -10.91
N LEU A 42 -9.78 -2.19 -10.66
CA LEU A 42 -10.50 -1.11 -9.97
C LEU A 42 -11.74 -0.63 -10.72
N LEU A 43 -11.68 -0.51 -12.05
CA LEU A 43 -12.84 -0.15 -12.87
C LEU A 43 -13.93 -1.22 -12.78
N ILE A 44 -13.57 -2.49 -12.93
CA ILE A 44 -14.53 -3.60 -12.86
C ILE A 44 -15.15 -3.67 -11.46
N VAL A 45 -14.34 -3.57 -10.40
CA VAL A 45 -14.82 -3.55 -9.01
C VAL A 45 -15.71 -2.35 -8.75
N GLY A 46 -15.36 -1.15 -9.22
CA GLY A 46 -16.16 0.06 -9.06
C GLY A 46 -17.52 -0.03 -9.73
N ILE A 47 -17.57 -0.60 -10.95
CA ILE A 47 -18.83 -0.88 -11.67
C ILE A 47 -19.66 -1.92 -10.90
N ALA A 48 -19.04 -3.01 -10.45
CA ALA A 48 -19.70 -4.07 -9.72
C ALA A 48 -20.29 -3.58 -8.38
N VAL A 49 -19.55 -2.79 -7.60
CA VAL A 49 -20.04 -2.21 -6.34
C VAL A 49 -21.25 -1.31 -6.58
N ARG A 50 -21.25 -0.53 -7.67
CA ARG A 50 -22.36 0.36 -8.03
C ARG A 50 -23.59 -0.41 -8.50
N LEU A 51 -23.42 -1.49 -9.25
CA LEU A 51 -24.51 -2.35 -9.73
C LEU A 51 -25.12 -3.22 -8.63
N LEU A 52 -24.30 -3.66 -7.65
CA LEU A 52 -24.71 -4.61 -6.62
C LEU A 52 -25.14 -3.96 -5.30
N HIS A 53 -25.41 -2.64 -5.30
CA HIS A 53 -25.91 -1.87 -4.15
C HIS A 53 -25.25 -2.20 -2.80
N GLY A 54 -23.92 -2.38 -2.77
CA GLY A 54 -23.18 -2.54 -1.53
C GLY A 54 -22.94 -3.98 -1.04
N LEU A 55 -23.14 -5.01 -1.89
CA LEU A 55 -22.63 -6.37 -1.61
C LEU A 55 -21.09 -6.43 -1.68
N GLY A 56 -20.41 -5.82 -0.70
CA GLY A 56 -18.95 -5.69 -0.63
C GLY A 56 -18.18 -7.00 -0.49
N LEU A 57 -18.84 -8.11 -0.14
CA LEU A 57 -18.23 -9.45 -0.16
C LEU A 57 -18.13 -10.02 -1.57
N LEU A 58 -19.09 -9.72 -2.45
CA LEU A 58 -19.05 -10.21 -3.84
C LEU A 58 -17.99 -9.48 -4.66
N SER A 59 -17.72 -8.20 -4.36
CA SER A 59 -16.69 -7.43 -5.07
C SER A 59 -15.28 -8.02 -4.93
N PHE A 60 -15.01 -8.73 -3.82
CA PHE A 60 -13.76 -9.48 -3.65
C PHE A 60 -13.56 -10.57 -4.72
N PHE A 61 -14.62 -11.30 -5.08
CA PHE A 61 -14.55 -12.33 -6.12
C PHE A 61 -14.50 -11.76 -7.55
N ILE A 62 -14.85 -10.50 -7.70
CA ILE A 62 -14.85 -9.78 -8.98
C ILE A 62 -13.48 -9.14 -9.25
N ALA A 63 -12.75 -8.74 -8.20
CA ALA A 63 -11.41 -8.14 -8.33
C ALA A 63 -10.40 -8.99 -9.14
N PRO A 64 -10.32 -10.33 -8.99
CA PRO A 64 -9.47 -11.21 -9.80
C PRO A 64 -9.77 -11.14 -11.30
N VAL A 65 -10.99 -10.80 -11.72
CA VAL A 65 -11.36 -10.78 -13.14
C VAL A 65 -10.53 -9.76 -13.92
N GLY A 66 -10.29 -8.58 -13.34
CA GLY A 66 -9.44 -7.56 -13.97
C GLY A 66 -7.97 -7.99 -14.09
N TYR A 67 -7.47 -8.69 -13.07
CA TYR A 67 -6.13 -9.27 -13.10
C TYR A 67 -6.02 -10.39 -14.14
N MET A 68 -7.03 -11.24 -14.25
CA MET A 68 -7.12 -12.33 -15.23
C MET A 68 -7.01 -11.80 -16.66
N LEU A 69 -7.80 -10.78 -16.99
CA LEU A 69 -7.87 -10.16 -18.32
C LEU A 69 -6.54 -9.58 -18.80
N ILE A 70 -5.80 -8.91 -17.90
CA ILE A 70 -4.60 -8.17 -18.29
C ILE A 70 -3.32 -8.98 -18.15
N LEU A 71 -3.21 -9.80 -17.10
CA LEU A 71 -2.01 -10.58 -16.81
C LEU A 71 -1.95 -11.89 -17.63
N ASP A 72 -3.00 -12.19 -18.40
CA ASP A 72 -3.17 -13.42 -19.21
C ASP A 72 -2.98 -14.67 -18.34
N THR A 73 -3.80 -14.77 -17.28
CA THR A 73 -3.73 -15.85 -16.29
C THR A 73 -5.08 -16.52 -16.09
N THR A 74 -5.12 -17.64 -15.38
CA THR A 74 -6.38 -18.28 -14.99
C THR A 74 -7.00 -17.57 -13.78
N TYR A 75 -8.32 -17.70 -13.61
CA TYR A 75 -9.03 -17.09 -12.48
C TYR A 75 -8.44 -17.49 -11.11
N LEU A 76 -8.12 -18.77 -10.92
CA LEU A 76 -7.45 -19.27 -9.70
C LEU A 76 -6.10 -18.60 -9.44
N ARG A 77 -5.32 -18.36 -10.50
CA ARG A 77 -4.05 -17.63 -10.40
C ARG A 77 -4.29 -16.16 -10.05
N ALA A 78 -5.24 -15.49 -10.71
CA ALA A 78 -5.59 -14.12 -10.39
C ALA A 78 -6.09 -13.95 -8.95
N LEU A 79 -6.84 -14.92 -8.42
CA LEU A 79 -7.26 -14.94 -7.02
C LEU A 79 -6.07 -15.10 -6.07
N GLY A 80 -5.12 -15.97 -6.43
CA GLY A 80 -3.84 -16.08 -5.72
C GLY A 80 -3.05 -14.78 -5.71
N ILE A 81 -3.05 -14.03 -6.83
CA ILE A 81 -2.38 -12.71 -6.92
C ILE A 81 -3.01 -11.71 -5.96
N VAL A 82 -4.33 -11.62 -5.90
CA VAL A 82 -5.04 -10.73 -4.95
C VAL A 82 -4.68 -11.08 -3.50
N LEU A 83 -4.66 -12.38 -3.17
CA LEU A 83 -4.37 -12.85 -1.82
C LEU A 83 -2.91 -12.56 -1.44
N LEU A 84 -1.96 -12.86 -2.32
CA LEU A 84 -0.55 -12.58 -2.10
C LEU A 84 -0.27 -11.08 -2.03
N GLN A 85 -0.89 -10.30 -2.91
CA GLN A 85 -0.80 -8.84 -2.89
C GLN A 85 -1.24 -8.31 -1.53
N TYR A 86 -2.37 -8.76 -1.01
CA TYR A 86 -2.85 -8.34 0.31
C TYR A 86 -1.84 -8.64 1.42
N VAL A 87 -1.30 -9.86 1.45
CA VAL A 87 -0.28 -10.27 2.42
C VAL A 87 0.98 -9.39 2.30
N ILE A 88 1.49 -9.19 1.08
CA ILE A 88 2.68 -8.35 0.84
C ILE A 88 2.42 -6.90 1.25
N SER A 89 1.25 -6.34 0.90
CA SER A 89 0.88 -4.98 1.26
C SER A 89 0.76 -4.79 2.78
N VAL A 90 0.18 -5.76 3.50
CA VAL A 90 0.12 -5.73 4.96
C VAL A 90 1.52 -5.78 5.58
N LEU A 91 2.39 -6.66 5.07
CA LEU A 91 3.76 -6.80 5.57
C LEU A 91 4.57 -5.51 5.35
N VAL A 92 4.43 -4.91 4.17
CA VAL A 92 5.01 -3.60 3.85
C VAL A 92 4.45 -2.50 4.77
N ALA A 93 3.14 -2.47 5.00
CA ALA A 93 2.52 -1.49 5.89
C ALA A 93 3.04 -1.60 7.33
N ILE A 94 3.23 -2.82 7.85
CA ILE A 94 3.80 -3.07 9.18
C ILE A 94 5.24 -2.55 9.25
N VAL A 95 6.07 -2.87 8.25
CA VAL A 95 7.47 -2.41 8.19
C VAL A 95 7.54 -0.89 8.12
N LEU A 96 6.72 -0.26 7.28
CA LEU A 96 6.66 1.19 7.18
C LEU A 96 6.18 1.84 8.48
N ALA A 97 5.16 1.27 9.13
CA ALA A 97 4.69 1.74 10.42
C ALA A 97 5.81 1.64 11.46
N ALA A 98 6.50 0.50 11.57
CA ALA A 98 7.61 0.34 12.50
C ALA A 98 8.75 1.35 12.25
N LEU A 99 9.10 1.60 10.99
CA LEU A 99 10.13 2.59 10.62
C LEU A 99 9.71 4.02 10.94
N LEU A 100 8.45 4.40 10.64
CA LEU A 100 7.91 5.72 10.95
C LEU A 100 7.81 5.95 12.45
N PHE A 101 7.21 5.02 13.19
CA PHE A 101 7.08 5.11 14.64
C PHE A 101 8.45 5.10 15.33
N GLY A 102 9.37 4.23 14.90
CA GLY A 102 10.73 4.20 15.40
C GLY A 102 11.50 5.50 15.14
N GLY A 103 11.37 6.07 13.94
CA GLY A 103 12.01 7.33 13.57
C GLY A 103 11.46 8.53 14.35
N VAL A 104 10.14 8.58 14.55
CA VAL A 104 9.49 9.64 15.35
C VAL A 104 9.91 9.56 16.82
N MET A 105 9.96 8.37 17.41
CA MET A 105 10.39 8.20 18.81
C MET A 105 11.85 8.62 19.03
N HIS A 106 12.77 8.26 18.13
CA HIS A 106 14.17 8.71 18.20
C HIS A 106 14.31 10.22 17.98
N GLY A 107 13.46 10.82 17.14
CA GLY A 107 13.42 12.27 16.95
C GLY A 107 12.97 13.02 18.21
N ILE A 108 11.96 12.50 18.90
CA ILE A 108 11.45 13.07 20.16
C ILE A 108 12.50 12.96 21.28
N GLU A 109 13.21 11.82 21.38
CA GLU A 109 14.29 11.66 22.36
C GLU A 109 15.45 12.63 22.14
N ARG A 110 15.84 12.88 20.88
CA ARG A 110 16.86 13.90 20.56
C ARG A 110 16.44 15.29 21.01
N LEU A 111 15.22 15.71 20.70
CA LEU A 111 14.71 17.03 21.08
C LEU A 111 14.63 17.20 22.60
N ARG A 112 14.34 16.13 23.34
CA ARG A 112 14.31 16.12 24.81
C ARG A 112 15.71 16.26 25.43
N HIS A 113 16.77 15.80 24.77
CA HIS A 113 18.14 15.95 25.25
C HIS A 113 18.78 17.28 24.85
N GLU A 114 18.35 17.90 23.75
CA GLU A 114 18.87 19.19 23.29
C GLU A 114 18.14 20.42 23.88
N THR A 115 17.03 20.23 24.60
CA THR A 115 16.40 21.28 25.39
C THR A 115 16.76 21.11 26.88
N PRO A 116 17.85 21.73 27.38
CA PRO A 116 17.94 21.96 28.81
C PRO A 116 16.76 22.85 29.17
N LEU A 117 15.79 22.30 29.91
CA LEU A 117 14.82 23.10 30.65
C LEU A 117 15.62 24.00 31.59
N GLN A 118 16.01 25.17 31.09
CA GLN A 118 16.57 26.27 31.86
C GLN A 118 15.41 26.88 32.66
N LEU A 119 14.97 26.14 33.67
CA LEU A 119 14.15 26.61 34.78
C LEU A 119 15.07 27.32 35.78
N ASP A 120 15.86 28.29 35.31
CA ASP A 120 16.40 29.32 36.18
C ASP A 120 15.27 30.35 36.35
N GLY A 121 14.46 30.14 37.38
CA GLY A 121 13.46 31.09 37.81
C GLY A 121 14.11 32.45 38.11
N PRO A 122 13.37 33.56 37.98
CA PRO A 122 13.92 34.88 38.25
C PRO A 122 14.37 34.92 39.71
N SER A 123 15.67 35.04 39.94
CA SER A 123 16.22 35.45 41.22
C SER A 123 15.77 36.90 41.47
N GLN A 124 14.59 37.05 42.06
CA GLN A 124 14.24 38.26 42.79
C GLN A 124 15.20 38.37 43.98
N SER A 125 16.30 39.09 43.80
CA SER A 125 17.09 39.63 44.89
C SER A 125 16.41 40.91 45.37
N VAL A 126 16.09 40.90 46.67
CA VAL A 126 15.63 42.00 47.52
C VAL A 126 16.49 43.26 47.36
#